data_AF-A0A968BQF7-F1
#
_entry.id   AF-A0A968BQF7-F1
#
_cell.length_a   1.000
_cell.length_b   1.000
_cell.length_c   1.000
_cell.angle_alpha   90.00
_cell.angle_beta   90.00
_cell.angle_gamma   90.00
#
_symmetry.space_group_name_H-M   'P 1'
#
loop_
_entity.id
_entity.type
_entity.pdbx_description
1 polymer ?
#
loop_
_entity_poly.entity_id
_entity_poly.type
_entity_poly.pdbx_seq_one_letter_code
_entity_poly.pdbx_strand_id
1 'polypeptide(L)' 'MAAQPGAQVTAHKLVALVTSREDDDVRGAALSRLEGAVARGYDALRSANDVAWEAEWQACNVTIEGDDEADQALRYSLF' A
#
# COMPACT_ATOMS: atom_id res chain seq x y z
N MET A 1 -24.01 5.68 13.83
CA MET A 1 -23.55 7.03 14.25
C MET A 1 -23.73 7.98 13.09
N ALA A 2 -24.35 9.14 13.31
CA ALA A 2 -24.37 10.21 12.31
C ALA A 2 -23.07 11.03 12.44
N ALA A 3 -22.51 11.47 11.31
CA ALA A 3 -21.42 12.43 11.32
C ALA A 3 -21.88 13.74 11.97
N GLN A 4 -21.01 14.40 12.73
CA GLN A 4 -21.32 15.67 13.40
C GLN A 4 -20.53 16.83 12.78
N PRO A 5 -21.08 18.06 12.78
CA PRO A 5 -20.35 19.24 12.32
C PRO A 5 -19.01 19.39 13.04
N GLY A 6 -17.93 19.57 12.28
CA GLY A 6 -16.58 19.73 12.81
C GLY A 6 -15.88 18.42 13.23
N ALA A 7 -16.56 17.27 13.22
CA ALA A 7 -15.94 15.98 13.51
C ALA A 7 -15.34 15.35 12.24
N GLN A 8 -14.12 14.82 12.36
CA GLN A 8 -13.52 14.00 11.30
C GLN A 8 -14.09 12.57 11.35
N VAL A 9 -14.49 12.06 10.20
CA VAL A 9 -14.87 10.65 10.02
C VAL A 9 -13.89 10.02 9.04
N THR A 10 -13.32 8.88 9.43
CA THR A 10 -12.40 8.12 8.61
C THR A 10 -13.00 6.74 8.30
N ALA A 11 -12.88 6.32 7.05
CA ALA A 11 -13.26 4.98 6.61
C ALA A 11 -12.09 4.33 5.91
N HIS A 12 -11.75 3.10 6.31
CA HIS A 12 -10.74 2.29 5.64
C HIS A 12 -11.41 1.24 4.77
N LYS A 13 -11.06 1.24 3.48
CA LYS A 13 -11.46 0.18 2.54
C LYS A 13 -10.27 -0.72 2.29
N LEU A 14 -10.39 -1.99 2.70
CA LEU A 14 -9.40 -3.01 2.44
C LEU A 14 -9.93 -3.97 1.37
N VAL A 15 -9.05 -4.39 0.45
CA VAL A 15 -9.38 -5.28 -0.67
C VAL A 15 -8.30 -6.35 -0.76
N ALA A 16 -8.72 -7.60 -0.89
CA ALA A 16 -7.83 -8.71 -1.25
C ALA A 16 -8.20 -9.18 -2.66
N LEU A 17 -7.19 -9.32 -3.51
CA LEU A 17 -7.31 -9.94 -4.83
C LEU A 17 -6.51 -11.25 -4.80
N VAL A 18 -7.16 -12.34 -5.21
CA VAL A 18 -6.53 -13.64 -5.39
C VAL A 18 -7.00 -14.18 -6.74
N THR A 19 -6.08 -14.78 -7.48
CA THR A 19 -6.36 -15.39 -8.78
C THR A 19 -6.10 -16.89 -8.75
N SER A 20 -6.62 -17.62 -9.74
CA SER A 20 -6.35 -19.06 -9.90
C SER A 20 -4.89 -19.39 -10.22
N ARG A 21 -4.01 -18.38 -10.37
CA ARG A 21 -2.56 -18.58 -10.46
C ARG A 21 -1.90 -18.76 -9.10
N GLU A 22 -2.59 -18.39 -8.01
CA GLU A 22 -2.11 -18.47 -6.64
C GLU A 22 -2.75 -19.64 -5.88
N ASP A 23 -4.06 -19.83 -6.05
CA ASP A 23 -4.85 -20.83 -5.30
C ASP A 23 -6.07 -21.31 -6.12
N ASP A 24 -6.42 -22.59 -6.01
CA ASP A 24 -7.59 -23.18 -6.66
C ASP A 24 -8.90 -22.76 -5.98
N ASP A 25 -8.91 -22.59 -4.64
CA ASP A 25 -10.02 -21.98 -3.89
C ASP A 25 -9.82 -20.47 -3.75
N VAL A 26 -9.94 -19.77 -4.88
CA VAL A 26 -9.79 -18.31 -4.97
C VAL A 26 -10.67 -17.55 -3.98
N ARG A 27 -11.87 -18.06 -3.66
CA ARG A 27 -12.81 -17.39 -2.77
C ARG A 27 -12.38 -17.54 -1.31
N GLY A 28 -12.07 -18.76 -0.88
CA GLY A 28 -11.58 -19.02 0.47
C GLY A 28 -10.29 -18.26 0.74
N ALA A 29 -9.35 -18.31 -0.20
CA ALA A 29 -8.07 -17.60 -0.10
C ALA A 29 -8.25 -16.07 -0.03
N ALA A 30 -9.11 -15.49 -0.87
CA ALA A 30 -9.36 -14.04 -0.83
C ALA A 30 -10.02 -13.58 0.48
N LEU A 31 -10.98 -14.34 1.01
CA LEU A 31 -11.63 -14.05 2.28
C LEU A 31 -10.64 -14.12 3.45
N SER A 32 -9.86 -15.21 3.52
CA SER A 32 -8.83 -15.38 4.55
C SER A 32 -7.79 -14.24 4.52
N ARG A 33 -7.33 -13.85 3.33
CA ARG A 33 -6.39 -12.73 3.17
C ARG A 33 -7.01 -11.38 3.58
N LEU A 34 -8.29 -11.16 3.27
CA LEU A 34 -9.01 -9.96 3.69
C LEU A 34 -9.22 -9.93 5.20
N GLU A 35 -9.61 -11.04 5.82
CA GLU A 35 -9.76 -11.17 7.28
C GLU A 35 -8.44 -10.85 8.00
N GLY A 36 -7.32 -11.37 7.50
CA GLY A 36 -5.99 -11.03 8.00
C GLY A 36 -5.66 -9.54 7.86
N ALA A 37 -6.01 -8.92 6.73
CA ALA A 37 -5.81 -7.48 6.52
C ALA A 37 -6.68 -6.64 7.47
N VAL A 38 -7.95 -7.03 7.68
CA VAL A 38 -8.87 -6.37 8.60
C VAL A 38 -8.37 -6.48 10.04
N ALA A 39 -7.89 -7.65 10.46
CA ALA A 39 -7.33 -7.87 11.80
C ALA A 39 -6.09 -7.01 12.07
N ARG A 40 -5.26 -6.74 11.04
CA ARG A 40 -4.09 -5.84 11.14
C ARG A 40 -4.46 -4.36 11.15
N GLY A 41 -5.45 -3.96 10.34
CA GLY A 41 -5.86 -2.58 10.17
C GLY A 41 -4.95 -1.76 9.23
N TYR A 42 -5.47 -0.61 8.78
CA TYR A 42 -4.82 0.24 7.75
C TYR A 42 -3.43 0.73 8.17
N ASP A 43 -3.27 1.28 9.38
CA ASP A 43 -2.01 1.90 9.78
C ASP A 43 -0.84 0.89 9.81
N ALA A 44 -1.10 -0.32 10.31
CA ALA A 44 -0.09 -1.39 10.32
C ALA A 44 0.21 -1.92 8.90
N LEU A 45 -0.78 -1.94 8.01
CA LEU A 45 -0.57 -2.28 6.60
C LEU A 45 0.24 -1.19 5.88
N ARG A 46 -0.04 0.08 6.17
CA ARG A 46 0.68 1.22 5.61
C ARG A 46 2.14 1.23 6.06
N SER A 47 2.39 1.05 7.35
CA SER A 47 3.76 0.97 7.88
C SER A 47 4.55 -0.18 7.26
N ALA A 48 3.93 -1.35 7.07
CA ALA A 48 4.58 -2.47 6.40
C ALA A 48 4.89 -2.18 4.92
N ASN A 49 4.00 -1.45 4.23
CA ASN A 49 4.24 -1.01 2.86
C ASN A 49 5.42 -0.02 2.79
N ASP A 50 5.50 0.94 3.71
CA ASP A 50 6.59 1.93 3.74
C ASP A 50 7.96 1.23 3.95
N VAL A 51 8.02 0.23 4.83
CA VAL A 51 9.24 -0.59 5.05
C VAL A 51 9.63 -1.37 3.79
N ALA A 52 8.66 -1.95 3.08
CA ALA A 52 8.94 -2.68 1.85
C ALA A 52 9.48 -1.75 0.75
N TRP A 53 8.86 -0.58 0.58
CA TRP A 53 9.33 0.41 -0.40
C TRP A 53 10.70 0.98 -0.07
N GLU A 54 11.02 1.18 1.20
CA GLU A 54 12.37 1.62 1.59
C GLU A 54 13.43 0.65 1.08
N ALA A 55 13.21 -0.66 1.22
CA ALA A 55 14.16 -1.67 0.73
C ALA A 55 14.33 -1.62 -0.80
N GLU A 56 13.25 -1.44 -1.55
CA GLU A 56 13.31 -1.32 -3.02
C GLU A 56 14.05 -0.04 -3.44
N TRP A 57 13.76 1.10 -2.80
CA TRP A 57 14.46 2.36 -3.06
C TRP A 57 15.95 2.26 -2.74
N GLN A 58 16.33 1.63 -1.63
CA GLN A 58 17.76 1.42 -1.31
C GLN A 58 18.48 0.60 -2.38
N ALA A 59 17.77 -0.29 -3.09
CA ALA A 59 18.35 -1.13 -4.13
C ALA A 59 18.53 -0.41 -5.47
N CYS A 60 17.68 0.57 -5.80
CA CYS A 60 17.62 1.14 -7.16
C CYS A 60 17.70 2.67 -7.24
N ASN A 61 17.64 3.41 -6.13
CA ASN A 61 17.57 4.87 -6.15
C ASN A 61 18.86 5.50 -6.70
N VAL A 62 18.68 6.46 -7.60
CA VAL A 62 19.74 7.32 -8.15
C VAL A 62 19.36 8.77 -7.87
N THR A 63 20.35 9.59 -7.54
CA THR A 63 20.17 11.03 -7.25
C THR A 63 20.80 11.87 -8.34
N ILE A 64 20.11 12.91 -8.79
CA ILE A 64 20.62 13.92 -9.73
C ILE A 64 20.83 15.23 -8.96
N GLU A 65 22.09 15.65 -8.86
CA GLU A 65 22.44 16.90 -8.16
C GLU A 65 22.38 18.10 -9.12
N GLY A 66 21.75 19.19 -8.67
CA GLY A 66 21.68 20.46 -9.40
C GLY A 66 20.52 20.55 -10.41
N ASP A 67 19.69 19.51 -10.50
CA ASP A 67 18.48 19.47 -11.34
C ASP A 67 17.36 18.71 -10.61
N ASP A 68 16.63 19.42 -9.74
CA ASP A 68 15.56 18.85 -8.93
C ASP A 68 14.40 18.28 -9.78
N GLU A 69 14.15 18.86 -10.97
CA GLU A 69 13.12 18.38 -11.89
C GLU A 69 13.51 17.03 -12.50
N ALA A 70 14.77 16.90 -12.93
CA ALA A 70 15.30 15.64 -13.42
C ALA A 70 15.33 14.55 -12.33
N ASP A 71 15.72 14.89 -11.09
CA ASP A 71 15.69 13.95 -9.95
C ASP A 71 14.28 13.42 -9.70
N GLN A 72 13.29 14.33 -9.63
CA GLN A 72 11.89 13.94 -9.44
C GLN A 72 11.36 13.09 -10.60
N ALA A 73 11.67 13.44 -11.85
CA ALA A 73 11.23 12.69 -13.03
C ALA A 73 11.81 11.27 -13.09
N LEU A 74 13.07 11.10 -12.67
CA LEU A 74 13.69 9.79 -12.57
C LEU A 74 13.05 8.95 -11.48
N ARG A 75 12.85 9.52 -10.28
CA ARG A 75 12.16 8.83 -9.17
C ARG A 75 10.76 8.40 -9.56
N TYR A 76 10.01 9.25 -10.26
CA TYR A 76 8.70 8.88 -10.79
C TYR A 76 8.78 7.73 -11.81
N SER A 77 9.81 7.71 -12.66
CA SER A 77 9.97 6.66 -13.68
C SER A 77 10.38 5.30 -13.08
N LEU A 78 11.00 5.31 -11.89
CA LEU A 78 11.36 4.11 -11.13
C LEU A 78 10.19 3.56 -10.30
N PHE A 79 9.19 4.39 -9.98
CA PHE A 79 8.00 4.00 -9.22
C PHE A 79 6.96 3.29 -10.09
#